data_AF-A0A7W4CB76-F1
#
_entry.id   AF-A0A7W4CB76-F1
#
_cell.length_a   1.000
_cell.length_b   1.000
_cell.length_c   1.000
_cell.angle_alpha   90.00
_cell.angle_beta   90.00
_cell.angle_gamma   90.00
#
_symmetry.space_group_name_H-M   'P 1'
#
loop_
_entity.id
_entity.type
_entity.pdbx_description
1 polymer ?
#
loop_
_entity_poly.entity_id
_entity_poly.type
_entity_poly.pdbx_seq_one_letter_code
_entity_poly.pdbx_strand_id
1 'polypeptide(L)'
;MKAGTPRDYSEDMYNVYFEVGEWEGTALSILESFVGQSPSTSISHLEFGYELAMPIQCVPDLVRLLTEKNIAIYQIVRGNKILES
;
A
#
# COMPACT_ATOMS: atom_id res chain seq x y z
N MET A 1 -25.00 2.68 -11.67
CA MET A 1 -23.76 2.51 -10.88
C MET A 1 -24.12 2.79 -9.42
N LYS A 2 -24.30 1.76 -8.59
CA LYS A 2 -24.58 1.96 -7.16
C LYS A 2 -23.23 1.98 -6.46
N ALA A 3 -22.71 3.17 -6.20
CA ALA A 3 -21.64 3.38 -5.25
C ALA A 3 -22.31 3.79 -3.94
N GLY A 4 -22.19 3.00 -2.88
CA GLY A 4 -22.75 3.39 -1.59
C GLY A 4 -22.73 2.34 -0.48
N THR A 5 -22.29 1.11 -0.73
CA THR A 5 -22.05 0.12 0.32
C THR A 5 -20.54 -0.08 0.54
N PRO A 6 -20.09 -0.39 1.76
CA PRO A 6 -18.69 -0.74 2.02
C PRO A 6 -18.15 -1.91 1.18
N ARG A 7 -19.02 -2.68 0.50
CA ARG A 7 -18.65 -3.78 -0.39
C ARG A 7 -18.56 -3.39 -1.87
N ASP A 8 -18.91 -2.14 -2.20
CA ASP A 8 -18.76 -1.59 -3.56
C ASP A 8 -17.27 -1.18 -3.76
N TYR A 9 -16.40 -2.18 -3.70
CA TYR A 9 -14.97 -2.00 -3.84
C TYR A 9 -14.61 -1.69 -5.29
N SER A 10 -14.02 -0.52 -5.52
CA SER A 10 -13.38 -0.16 -6.78
C SER A 10 -12.02 -0.83 -6.88
N GLU A 11 -11.71 -1.34 -8.08
CA GLU A 11 -10.39 -1.86 -8.46
C GLU A 11 -9.44 -0.72 -8.89
N ASP A 12 -9.83 0.53 -8.70
CA ASP A 12 -9.01 1.69 -9.02
C ASP A 12 -7.68 1.66 -8.27
N MET A 13 -6.59 1.71 -9.02
CA MET A 13 -5.24 1.75 -8.47
C MET A 13 -4.82 3.18 -8.12
N TYR A 14 -4.18 3.35 -6.97
CA TYR A 14 -3.61 4.62 -6.52
C TYR A 14 -2.16 4.42 -6.12
N ASN A 15 -1.33 5.45 -6.34
CA ASN A 15 -0.03 5.50 -5.68
C ASN A 15 -0.27 5.77 -4.20
N VAL A 16 0.14 4.86 -3.33
CA VAL A 16 0.03 5.02 -1.88
C VAL A 16 1.42 5.00 -1.28
N TYR A 17 1.75 6.03 -0.53
CA TYR A 17 3.01 6.15 0.20
C TYR A 17 2.81 5.78 1.68
N PHE A 18 3.66 4.91 2.19
CA PHE A 18 3.74 4.53 3.60
C PHE A 18 5.08 5.01 4.15
N GLU A 19 5.04 5.96 5.09
CA GLU A 19 6.19 6.28 5.92
C GLU A 19 6.17 5.39 7.16
N VAL A 20 7.27 4.67 7.38
CA VAL A 20 7.37 3.68 8.46
C VAL A 20 8.64 3.88 9.27
N GLY A 21 8.54 3.65 10.57
CA GLY A 21 9.65 3.73 11.51
C GLY A 21 10.51 2.47 11.49
N GLU A 22 10.98 2.08 10.31
CA GLU A 22 11.79 0.88 10.15
C GLU A 22 12.97 1.08 9.19
N TRP A 23 14.08 0.42 9.50
CA TRP A 23 15.35 0.52 8.75
C TRP A 23 15.93 -0.85 8.36
N GLU A 24 15.32 -1.97 8.80
CA GLU A 24 15.85 -3.32 8.61
C GLU A 24 15.27 -4.05 7.38
N GLY A 25 14.31 -3.45 6.68
CA GLY A 25 13.73 -3.99 5.43
C GLY A 25 12.59 -5.01 5.62
N THR A 26 12.14 -5.24 6.85
CA THR A 26 10.95 -6.05 7.18
C THR A 26 9.70 -5.48 6.52
N ALA A 27 9.50 -4.17 6.53
CA ALA A 27 8.39 -3.48 5.87
C ALA A 27 8.40 -3.76 4.37
N LEU A 28 9.57 -3.67 3.73
CA LEU A 28 9.72 -4.03 2.32
C LEU A 28 9.31 -5.48 2.08
N SER A 29 9.78 -6.42 2.91
CA SER A 29 9.42 -7.84 2.75
C SER A 29 7.91 -8.11 2.89
N ILE A 30 7.23 -7.36 3.76
CA ILE A 30 5.78 -7.44 3.95
C ILE A 30 5.07 -6.89 2.71
N LEU A 31 5.51 -5.74 2.21
CA LEU A 31 4.96 -5.12 1.00
C LEU A 31 5.12 -6.03 -0.21
N GLU A 32 6.32 -6.59 -0.42
CA GLU A 32 6.62 -7.55 -1.48
C GLU A 32 5.74 -8.80 -1.38
N SER A 33 5.58 -9.33 -0.16
CA SER A 33 4.70 -10.49 0.09
C SER A 33 3.22 -10.17 -0.15
N PHE A 34 2.80 -8.93 0.12
CA PHE A 34 1.42 -8.48 -0.06
C PHE A 34 1.05 -8.30 -1.53
N VAL A 35 1.92 -7.68 -2.33
CA VAL A 35 1.69 -7.49 -3.77
C VAL A 35 1.92 -8.77 -4.58
N GLY A 36 2.66 -9.73 -4.03
CA GLY A 36 3.00 -11.00 -4.69
C GLY A 36 3.95 -10.80 -5.89
N GLN A 37 4.11 -11.85 -6.71
CA GLN A 37 4.93 -11.80 -7.94
C GLN A 37 4.22 -11.11 -9.11
N SER A 38 3.39 -10.10 -8.85
CA SER A 38 2.75 -9.35 -9.92
C SER A 38 3.81 -8.48 -10.63
N PRO A 39 4.12 -8.71 -11.92
CA PRO A 39 5.18 -8.00 -12.63
C PRO A 39 4.96 -6.49 -12.75
N SER A 40 3.72 -6.04 -12.51
CA SER A 40 3.24 -4.67 -12.71
C SER A 40 3.19 -3.82 -11.44
N THR A 41 3.49 -4.39 -10.26
CA THR A 41 3.45 -3.62 -8.99
C THR A 41 4.87 -3.30 -8.54
N SER A 42 5.43 -2.20 -9.04
CA SER A 42 6.73 -1.71 -8.58
C SER A 42 6.59 -1.03 -7.22
N ILE A 43 7.37 -1.49 -6.23
CA ILE A 43 7.54 -0.80 -4.95
C ILE A 43 8.72 0.17 -5.11
N SER A 44 8.47 1.46 -4.91
CA SER A 44 9.51 2.50 -4.91
C SER A 44 9.97 2.75 -3.47
N HIS A 45 11.27 2.61 -3.23
CA HIS A 45 11.88 2.94 -1.95
C HIS A 45 12.25 4.43 -1.92
N LEU A 46 11.76 5.15 -0.90
CA LEU A 46 12.02 6.56 -0.64
C LEU A 46 12.75 6.71 0.71
N GLU A 47 13.23 7.91 1.03
CA GLU A 47 14.10 8.16 2.21
C GLU A 47 13.54 7.64 3.53
N PHE A 48 12.22 7.71 3.73
CA PHE A 48 11.56 7.32 4.99
C PHE A 48 10.46 6.26 4.81
N GLY A 49 10.37 5.63 3.63
CA GLY A 49 9.28 4.69 3.40
C GLY A 49 9.15 4.18 1.97
N TYR A 50 7.96 3.71 1.63
CA TYR A 50 7.70 3.00 0.39
C TYR A 50 6.45 3.53 -0.31
N GLU A 51 6.53 3.67 -1.63
CA GLU A 51 5.38 3.96 -2.48
C GLU A 51 5.06 2.76 -3.35
N LEU A 52 3.78 2.38 -3.43
CA LEU A 52 3.30 1.30 -4.29
C LEU A 52 1.92 1.59 -4.85
N ALA A 53 1.63 0.99 -6.01
CA ALA A 53 0.32 1.02 -6.63
C ALA A 53 -0.61 0.01 -5.96
N MET A 54 -1.73 0.45 -5.41
CA MET A 54 -2.73 -0.45 -4.82
C MET A 54 -4.14 0.15 -4.78
N PRO A 55 -5.20 -0.69 -4.68
CA PRO A 55 -6.52 -0.22 -4.33
C PRO A 55 -6.50 0.37 -2.91
N ILE A 56 -7.20 1.48 -2.68
CA ILE A 56 -7.22 2.14 -1.37
C ILE A 56 -7.77 1.21 -0.27
N GLN A 57 -8.59 0.24 -0.64
CA GLN A 57 -9.25 -0.66 0.31
C GLN A 57 -8.34 -1.78 0.81
N CYS A 58 -7.18 -1.96 0.19
CA CYS A 58 -6.12 -2.84 0.67
C CYS A 58 -5.28 -2.21 1.79
N VAL A 59 -5.35 -0.89 2.00
CA VAL A 59 -4.57 -0.18 3.02
C VAL A 59 -4.81 -0.73 4.44
N PRO A 60 -6.06 -0.96 4.91
CA PRO A 60 -6.29 -1.51 6.25
C PRO A 60 -5.65 -2.88 6.49
N ASP A 61 -5.67 -3.77 5.50
CA ASP A 61 -5.05 -5.09 5.61
C ASP A 61 -3.53 -4.99 5.71
N LEU A 62 -2.93 -4.10 4.93
CA LEU A 62 -1.50 -3.86 4.97
C LEU A 62 -1.06 -3.20 6.29
N VAL A 63 -1.84 -2.25 6.81
CA VAL A 63 -1.61 -1.65 8.14
C VAL A 63 -1.64 -2.71 9.23
N ARG A 64 -2.58 -3.67 9.16
CA ARG A 64 -2.64 -4.79 10.10
C ARG A 64 -1.36 -5.62 10.04
N LEU A 65 -0.89 -5.99 8.85
CA LEU A 65 0.33 -6.78 8.67
C LEU A 65 1.58 -6.08 9.21
N LEU A 66 1.73 -4.78 8.93
CA LEU A 66 2.83 -3.96 9.47
C LEU A 66 2.77 -3.90 11.01
N THR A 67 1.59 -3.69 11.57
CA THR A 67 1.37 -3.61 13.02
C THR A 67 1.63 -4.94 13.71
N GLU A 68 1.28 -6.08 13.10
CA GLU A 68 1.58 -7.43 13.61
C GLU A 68 3.09 -7.69 13.74
N LYS A 69 3.91 -6.94 13.00
CA LYS A 69 5.37 -6.95 13.08
C LYS A 69 5.95 -5.84 13.95
N ASN A 70 5.10 -5.10 14.68
CA ASN A 70 5.46 -3.94 15.50
C ASN A 70 6.16 -2.83 14.71
N ILE A 71 5.84 -2.68 13.43
CA ILE A 71 6.37 -1.59 12.61
C ILE A 71 5.54 -0.34 12.86
N ALA A 72 6.19 0.74 13.29
CA ALA A 72 5.54 2.04 13.44
C ALA A 72 5.18 2.61 12.06
N ILE A 73 3.99 3.19 11.93
CA ILE A 73 3.54 3.88 10.73
C ILE A 73 3.37 5.35 11.10
N TYR A 74 4.15 6.23 10.47
CA TYR A 74 4.10 7.66 10.74
C TYR A 74 3.06 8.37 9.89
N GLN A 75 2.96 7.99 8.61
CA GLN A 75 1.95 8.51 7.71
C GLN A 75 1.61 7.53 6.58
N ILE A 76 0.39 7.66 6.09
CA ILE A 76 -0.09 7.00 4.88
C ILE A 76 -0.68 8.08 3.99
N VAL A 77 -0.12 8.27 2.80
CA VAL A 77 -0.56 9.29 1.85
C VAL A 77 -1.12 8.60 0.61
N ARG A 78 -2.39 8.88 0.32
CA ARG A 78 -3.00 8.54 -0.97
C ARG A 78 -2.60 9.59 -1.99
N GLY A 79 -1.81 9.19 -2.98
CA GLY A 79 -1.44 9.97 -4.14
C GLY A 79 -2.47 9.89 -5.27
N ASN A 80 -1.98 10.08 -6.49
CA ASN A 80 -2.81 10.14 -7.69
C ASN A 80 -3.42 8.78 -8.04
N LYS A 81 -4.62 8.81 -8.67
CA LYS A 81 -5.17 7.65 -9.36
C LYS A 81 -4.26 7.29 -10.53
N ILE A 82 -3.93 6.02 -10.67
CA ILE A 82 -3.24 5.51 -11.86
C ILE A 82 -4.31 5.35 -12.94
N LEU A 83 -4.17 6.12 -14.01
CA LEU A 83 -5.01 5.98 -15.19
C LEU A 83 -4.49 4.76 -15.97
N GLU A 84 -5.35 3.78 -16.23
CA GLU A 84 -5.03 2.74 -17.21
C GLU A 84 -4.85 3.41 -18.57
N SER A 85 -3.68 3.21 -19.17
CA SER A 85 -3.31 3.66 -20.52
C SER A 85 -3.82 2.71 -21.60
#